data_AF-A0A7X8HK30-F1
#
_entry.id   AF-A0A7X8HK30-F1
#
_cell.length_a   1.000
_cell.length_b   1.000
_cell.length_c   1.000
_cell.angle_alpha   90.00
_cell.angle_beta   90.00
_cell.angle_gamma   90.00
#
_symmetry.space_group_name_H-M   'P 1'
#
loop_
_entity.id
_entity.type
_entity.pdbx_description
1 polymer ?
#
loop_
_entity_poly.entity_id
_entity_poly.type
_entity_poly.pdbx_seq_one_letter_code
_entity_poly.pdbx_strand_id
1 'polypeptide(L)'
;MQKINRLIILMLTGIICLYASACFTSDEGMLKDSVLYFRFTNTPYLAPEKRKIFVSPSASYETELLRALVKGPSSVYPHFSPLFPDNTDIVTTWGKGNLLFVTFNEHIMDRYPDEYMRFDEKYKDGEGILRRKLAMAALSCTVTENTDYAYVQVLIKGDIDKNRSMRLSTNYFLSDENKLIDPLYREEGYIITPDVCAKFMFDAWQRTDFTDMQKWIFNLESALSDLPILSEYSVTRGTCTPGSNMAILMLNATLQSKEGITKEIKNLPIRLVYDEGVWRIEYTSIKSLLEVSP
;
A
#
# COMPACT_ATOMS: atom_id res chain seq x y z
N MET A 1 -25.30 -56.79 -37.95
CA MET A 1 -24.21 -55.80 -38.06
C MET A 1 -24.38 -54.53 -37.20
N GLN A 2 -25.29 -54.47 -36.21
CA GLN A 2 -25.55 -53.24 -35.44
C GLN A 2 -25.10 -53.27 -33.96
N LYS A 3 -24.72 -54.44 -33.42
CA LYS A 3 -24.27 -54.58 -32.02
C LYS A 3 -22.77 -54.32 -31.78
N ILE A 4 -21.93 -54.50 -32.80
CA ILE A 4 -20.46 -54.34 -32.67
C ILE A 4 -20.06 -52.86 -32.61
N ASN A 5 -20.80 -51.96 -33.30
CA ASN A 5 -20.49 -50.53 -33.30
C ASN A 5 -20.78 -49.80 -31.99
N ARG A 6 -21.70 -50.30 -31.14
CA ARG A 6 -21.95 -49.69 -29.82
C ARG A 6 -20.86 -50.01 -28.80
N LEU A 7 -20.25 -51.20 -28.89
CA LEU A 7 -19.20 -51.62 -27.95
C LEU A 7 -17.87 -50.89 -28.20
N ILE A 8 -17.55 -50.62 -29.47
CA ILE A 8 -16.34 -49.87 -29.86
C ILE A 8 -16.46 -48.39 -29.47
N ILE A 9 -17.63 -47.78 -29.63
CA ILE A 9 -17.86 -46.38 -29.22
C ILE A 9 -17.81 -46.22 -27.69
N LEU A 10 -18.32 -47.19 -26.91
CA LEU A 10 -18.21 -47.19 -25.44
C LEU A 10 -16.79 -47.46 -24.93
N MET A 11 -15.99 -48.29 -25.62
CA MET A 11 -14.58 -48.50 -25.29
C MET A 11 -13.72 -47.27 -25.61
N LEU A 12 -13.99 -46.56 -26.72
CA LEU A 12 -13.25 -45.34 -27.07
C LEU A 12 -13.61 -44.15 -26.17
N THR A 13 -14.86 -43.99 -25.74
CA THR A 13 -15.22 -42.94 -24.76
C THR A 13 -14.72 -43.26 -23.35
N GLY A 14 -14.64 -44.54 -22.97
CA GLY A 14 -14.02 -44.97 -21.72
C GLY A 14 -12.52 -44.71 -21.66
N ILE A 15 -11.78 -44.92 -22.76
CA ILE A 15 -10.34 -44.65 -22.86
C ILE A 15 -10.06 -43.14 -22.94
N ILE A 16 -10.90 -42.36 -23.62
CA ILE A 16 -10.76 -40.89 -23.63
C ILE A 16 -11.05 -40.30 -22.23
N CYS A 17 -11.99 -40.84 -21.46
CA CYS A 17 -12.20 -40.44 -20.07
C CYS A 17 -11.08 -40.92 -19.12
N LEU A 18 -10.46 -42.08 -19.37
CA LEU A 18 -9.32 -42.54 -18.56
C LEU A 18 -8.04 -41.72 -18.83
N TYR A 19 -7.81 -41.27 -20.07
CA TYR A 19 -6.68 -40.39 -20.40
C TYR A 19 -6.94 -38.91 -20.08
N ALA A 20 -8.20 -38.44 -20.09
CA ALA A 20 -8.54 -37.08 -19.65
C ALA A 20 -8.41 -36.88 -18.13
N SER A 21 -8.46 -37.95 -17.34
CA SER A 21 -8.21 -37.89 -15.87
C SER A 21 -6.73 -37.97 -15.48
N ALA A 22 -5.80 -38.13 -16.44
CA ALA A 22 -4.37 -38.25 -16.14
C ALA A 22 -3.53 -37.00 -16.51
N CYS A 23 -4.18 -35.88 -16.91
CA CYS A 23 -3.46 -34.65 -17.29
C CYS A 23 -3.93 -33.39 -16.53
N PHE A 24 -4.76 -33.53 -15.51
CA PHE A 24 -4.87 -32.52 -14.46
C PHE A 24 -3.88 -32.89 -13.37
N THR A 25 -2.60 -32.58 -13.60
CA THR A 25 -1.74 -32.23 -12.47
C THR A 25 -2.46 -31.10 -11.75
N SER A 26 -2.98 -31.37 -10.55
CA SER A 26 -3.29 -30.29 -9.62
C SER A 26 -2.08 -29.37 -9.62
N ASP A 27 -2.24 -28.13 -10.06
CA ASP A 27 -1.16 -27.15 -10.05
C ASP A 27 -0.83 -26.92 -8.57
N GLU A 28 0.13 -27.68 -8.03
CA GLU A 28 0.56 -27.64 -6.63
C GLU A 28 1.37 -26.35 -6.38
N GLY A 29 0.76 -25.21 -6.68
CA GLY A 29 1.30 -23.91 -6.31
C GLY A 29 1.21 -23.70 -4.81
N MET A 30 2.09 -22.85 -4.31
CA MET A 30 2.19 -22.56 -2.88
C MET A 30 1.54 -21.21 -2.56
N LEU A 31 0.75 -21.15 -1.48
CA LEU A 31 0.26 -19.89 -0.94
C LEU A 31 1.27 -19.34 0.06
N LYS A 32 1.72 -18.09 -0.15
CA LYS A 32 2.58 -17.35 0.78
C LYS A 32 1.85 -16.16 1.37
N ASP A 33 1.83 -16.05 2.70
CA ASP A 33 1.43 -14.83 3.38
C ASP A 33 2.46 -13.73 3.08
N SER A 34 1.99 -12.63 2.51
CA SER A 34 2.83 -11.52 2.04
C SER A 34 2.22 -10.18 2.44
N VAL A 35 3.04 -9.13 2.44
CA VAL A 35 2.63 -7.76 2.72
C VAL A 35 2.89 -6.88 1.50
N LEU A 36 1.84 -6.27 0.95
CA LEU A 36 1.92 -5.36 -0.19
C LEU A 36 1.71 -3.93 0.29
N TYR A 37 2.48 -2.97 -0.22
CA TYR A 37 2.32 -1.56 0.15
C TYR A 37 1.52 -0.81 -0.91
N PHE A 38 0.43 -0.16 -0.52
CA PHE A 38 -0.41 0.65 -1.41
C PHE A 38 -0.53 2.08 -0.92
N ARG A 39 -0.84 3.01 -1.81
CA ARG A 39 -1.09 4.39 -1.40
C ARG A 39 -2.32 4.44 -0.51
N PHE A 40 -2.17 5.11 0.62
CA PHE A 40 -3.26 5.37 1.54
C PHE A 40 -4.00 6.65 1.15
N THR A 41 -5.20 6.50 0.62
CA THR A 41 -6.08 7.57 0.14
C THR A 41 -5.32 8.59 -0.72
N ASN A 42 -5.58 9.89 -0.56
CA ASN A 42 -4.86 10.96 -1.23
C ASN A 42 -3.77 11.57 -0.33
N THR A 43 -3.04 10.71 0.39
CA THR A 43 -1.93 11.14 1.27
C THR A 43 -0.57 10.82 0.64
N PRO A 44 0.53 11.38 1.16
CA PRO A 44 1.88 10.99 0.77
C PRO A 44 2.35 9.69 1.46
N TYR A 45 1.45 8.84 1.95
CA TYR A 45 1.82 7.63 2.70
C TYR A 45 1.35 6.34 2.02
N LEU A 46 2.05 5.28 2.36
CA LEU A 46 1.82 3.89 1.99
C LEU A 46 1.33 3.12 3.20
N ALA A 47 0.32 2.28 3.01
CA ALA A 47 -0.22 1.39 4.03
C ALA A 47 0.01 -0.09 3.66
N PRO A 48 0.29 -0.95 4.65
CA PRO A 48 0.53 -2.37 4.41
C PRO A 48 -0.78 -3.15 4.29
N GLU A 49 -0.89 -3.94 3.22
CA GLU A 49 -1.95 -4.91 2.97
C GLU A 49 -1.43 -6.33 3.17
N LYS A 50 -2.01 -7.09 4.11
CA LYS A 50 -1.72 -8.53 4.23
C LYS A 50 -2.50 -9.30 3.18
N ARG A 51 -1.81 -10.06 2.34
CA ARG A 51 -2.40 -10.84 1.25
C ARG A 51 -1.73 -12.21 1.11
N LYS A 52 -2.51 -13.25 0.81
CA LYS A 52 -1.98 -14.54 0.37
C LYS A 52 -1.71 -14.50 -1.13
N ILE A 53 -0.45 -14.75 -1.51
CA ILE A 53 -0.01 -14.80 -2.91
C ILE A 53 0.12 -16.26 -3.32
N PHE A 54 -0.59 -16.65 -4.38
CA PHE A 54 -0.42 -17.95 -5.01
C PHE A 54 0.78 -17.92 -5.93
N VAL A 55 1.70 -18.86 -5.75
CA VAL A 55 2.90 -19.00 -6.57
C VAL A 55 2.81 -20.31 -7.33
N SER A 56 2.63 -20.22 -8.65
CA SER A 56 2.66 -21.40 -9.52
C SER A 56 4.07 -22.03 -9.53
N PRO A 57 4.21 -23.36 -9.65
CA PRO A 57 5.51 -24.03 -9.67
C PRO A 57 6.47 -23.53 -10.76
N SER A 58 5.95 -22.96 -11.85
CA SER A 58 6.75 -22.42 -12.95
C SER A 58 7.12 -20.94 -12.80
N ALA A 59 6.66 -20.26 -11.75
CA ALA A 59 6.87 -18.82 -11.54
C ALA A 59 7.76 -18.57 -10.32
N SER A 60 8.55 -17.48 -10.35
CA SER A 60 9.23 -17.02 -9.15
C SER A 60 8.25 -16.30 -8.22
N TYR A 61 8.48 -16.46 -6.91
CA TYR A 61 7.67 -15.79 -5.90
C TYR A 61 7.71 -14.26 -6.08
N GLU A 62 8.88 -13.70 -6.35
CA GLU A 62 9.10 -12.28 -6.57
C GLU A 62 8.27 -11.76 -7.75
N THR A 63 8.15 -12.54 -8.84
CA THR A 63 7.32 -12.14 -9.99
C THR A 63 5.84 -12.09 -9.59
N GLU A 64 5.31 -13.13 -8.95
CA GLU A 64 3.90 -13.18 -8.56
C GLU A 64 3.55 -12.15 -7.47
N LEU A 65 4.47 -11.91 -6.53
CA LEU A 65 4.35 -10.87 -5.51
C LEU A 65 4.20 -9.48 -6.16
N LEU A 66 5.09 -9.16 -7.10
CA LEU A 66 5.10 -7.85 -7.74
C LEU A 66 3.97 -7.68 -8.75
N ARG A 67 3.52 -8.75 -9.41
CA ARG A 67 2.28 -8.73 -10.20
C ARG A 67 1.07 -8.41 -9.34
N ALA A 68 0.98 -8.98 -8.14
CA ALA A 68 -0.08 -8.68 -7.20
C ALA A 68 -0.05 -7.22 -6.71
N LEU A 69 1.15 -6.64 -6.55
CA LEU A 69 1.33 -5.22 -6.27
C LEU A 69 0.85 -4.35 -7.45
N VAL A 70 1.25 -4.68 -8.69
CA VAL A 70 0.88 -3.91 -9.88
C VAL A 70 -0.63 -3.97 -10.16
N LYS A 71 -1.26 -5.13 -9.92
CA LYS A 71 -2.72 -5.32 -10.05
C LYS A 71 -3.53 -4.42 -9.10
N GLY A 72 -2.93 -3.95 -8.01
CA GLY A 72 -3.55 -3.02 -7.09
C GLY A 72 -4.10 -3.65 -5.80
N PRO A 73 -4.69 -2.80 -4.93
CA PRO A 73 -5.19 -3.21 -3.62
C PRO A 73 -6.43 -4.09 -3.72
N SER A 74 -6.70 -4.83 -2.64
CA SER A 74 -7.91 -5.63 -2.51
C SER A 74 -9.09 -4.73 -2.17
N SER A 75 -10.29 -5.05 -2.65
CA SER A 75 -11.53 -4.32 -2.35
C SER A 75 -11.89 -4.31 -0.85
N VAL A 76 -11.27 -5.20 -0.06
CA VAL A 76 -11.39 -5.23 1.41
C VAL A 76 -10.77 -3.97 2.06
N TYR A 77 -9.85 -3.28 1.36
CA TYR A 77 -9.19 -2.08 1.86
C TYR A 77 -9.66 -0.85 1.05
N PRO A 78 -10.83 -0.27 1.39
CA PRO A 78 -11.46 0.79 0.59
C PRO A 78 -10.64 2.08 0.56
N HIS A 79 -9.72 2.26 1.51
CA HIS A 79 -8.86 3.43 1.62
C HIS A 79 -7.58 3.32 0.79
N PHE A 80 -7.34 2.19 0.11
CA PHE A 80 -6.11 1.98 -0.65
C PHE A 80 -6.33 2.29 -2.12
N SER A 81 -5.33 2.92 -2.75
CA SER A 81 -5.35 3.29 -4.16
C SER A 81 -4.24 2.58 -4.95
N PRO A 82 -4.49 2.26 -6.24
CA PRO A 82 -3.48 1.69 -7.11
C PRO A 82 -2.32 2.68 -7.36
N LEU A 83 -1.15 2.14 -7.68
CA LEU A 83 0.11 2.90 -7.75
C LEU A 83 0.72 2.97 -9.14
N PHE A 84 0.26 2.14 -10.08
CA PHE A 84 0.85 1.99 -11.41
C PHE A 84 -0.16 2.39 -12.49
N PRO A 85 0.30 2.88 -13.64
CA PRO A 85 -0.56 3.09 -14.81
C PRO A 85 -1.24 1.79 -15.26
N ASP A 86 -2.37 1.93 -15.96
CA ASP A 86 -3.08 0.79 -16.55
C ASP A 86 -2.17 0.00 -17.49
N ASN A 87 -2.40 -1.31 -17.56
CA ASN A 87 -1.62 -2.26 -18.37
C ASN A 87 -0.14 -2.40 -17.99
N THR A 88 0.33 -1.76 -16.91
CA THR A 88 1.64 -2.07 -16.33
C THR A 88 1.66 -3.55 -15.90
N ASP A 89 2.76 -4.25 -16.17
CA ASP A 89 2.96 -5.63 -15.73
C ASP A 89 4.45 -5.93 -15.48
N ILE A 90 4.71 -6.98 -14.69
CA ILE A 90 6.03 -7.53 -14.44
C ILE A 90 6.35 -8.58 -15.50
N VAL A 91 7.37 -8.29 -16.31
CA VAL A 91 7.88 -9.21 -17.34
C VAL A 91 8.70 -10.31 -16.69
N THR A 92 9.66 -9.93 -15.83
CA THR A 92 10.52 -10.89 -15.14
C THR A 92 11.18 -10.25 -13.92
N THR A 93 11.61 -11.10 -13.00
CA THR A 93 12.43 -10.74 -11.85
C THR A 93 13.66 -11.63 -11.80
N TRP A 94 14.80 -11.07 -11.37
CA TRP A 94 16.05 -11.81 -11.27
C TRP A 94 16.89 -11.30 -10.11
N GLY A 95 17.36 -12.20 -9.24
CA GLY A 95 18.15 -11.86 -8.05
C GLY A 95 19.66 -11.99 -8.27
N LYS A 96 20.44 -11.09 -7.67
CA LYS A 96 21.90 -11.19 -7.54
C LYS A 96 22.37 -10.60 -6.22
N GLY A 97 22.84 -11.44 -5.31
CA GLY A 97 23.22 -10.99 -3.96
C GLY A 97 22.01 -10.40 -3.23
N ASN A 98 22.14 -9.19 -2.70
CA ASN A 98 21.05 -8.47 -2.03
C ASN A 98 20.24 -7.54 -2.97
N LEU A 99 20.42 -7.66 -4.29
CA LEU A 99 19.75 -6.84 -5.31
C LEU A 99 18.77 -7.67 -6.13
N LEU A 100 17.52 -7.20 -6.21
CA LEU A 100 16.50 -7.73 -7.11
C LEU A 100 16.38 -6.83 -8.35
N PHE A 101 16.58 -7.40 -9.54
CA PHE A 101 16.27 -6.75 -10.80
C PHE A 101 14.81 -7.01 -11.16
N VAL A 102 14.04 -5.96 -11.39
CA VAL A 102 12.62 -6.04 -11.73
C VAL A 102 12.43 -5.42 -13.10
N THR A 103 11.97 -6.21 -14.05
CA THR A 103 11.71 -5.74 -15.42
C THR A 103 10.21 -5.55 -15.62
N PHE A 104 9.79 -4.30 -15.82
CA PHE A 104 8.44 -3.95 -16.20
C PHE A 104 8.28 -3.95 -17.73
N ASN A 105 7.04 -4.02 -18.20
CA ASN A 105 6.73 -3.60 -19.56
C ASN A 105 6.79 -2.07 -19.69
N GLU A 106 6.69 -1.58 -20.92
CA GLU A 106 6.78 -0.17 -21.28
C GLU A 106 5.66 0.71 -20.68
N HIS A 107 4.51 0.11 -20.36
CA HIS A 107 3.32 0.81 -19.84
C HIS A 107 3.56 1.48 -18.48
N ILE A 108 4.61 1.12 -17.74
CA ILE A 108 5.01 1.86 -16.53
C ILE A 108 5.30 3.34 -16.80
N MET A 109 5.64 3.71 -18.04
CA MET A 109 5.93 5.09 -18.45
C MET A 109 4.68 5.87 -18.89
N ASP A 110 3.52 5.21 -18.97
CA ASP A 110 2.27 5.81 -19.41
C ASP A 110 1.72 6.82 -18.40
N ARG A 111 0.62 7.46 -18.78
CA ARG A 111 -0.14 8.34 -17.89
C ARG A 111 -1.00 7.51 -16.96
N TYR A 112 -1.21 8.00 -15.75
CA TYR A 112 -2.26 7.43 -14.91
C TYR A 112 -3.64 7.72 -15.52
N PRO A 113 -4.65 6.85 -15.29
CA PRO A 113 -5.97 7.02 -15.89
C PRO A 113 -6.66 8.36 -15.55
N ASP A 114 -6.36 8.89 -14.36
CA ASP A 114 -6.87 10.16 -13.84
C ASP A 114 -5.89 11.35 -14.02
N GLU A 115 -4.77 11.15 -14.73
CA GLU A 115 -3.75 12.17 -14.99
C GLU A 115 -4.09 13.04 -16.22
N TYR A 116 -5.16 13.82 -16.10
CA TYR A 116 -5.62 14.72 -17.17
C TYR A 116 -4.74 15.97 -17.32
N MET A 117 -4.01 16.37 -16.27
CA MET A 117 -3.23 17.62 -16.21
C MET A 117 -1.71 17.40 -16.15
N ARG A 118 -1.17 16.36 -16.80
CA ARG A 118 0.28 16.04 -16.75
C ARG A 118 1.21 17.20 -17.11
N PHE A 119 0.74 18.14 -17.94
CA PHE A 119 1.51 19.29 -18.41
C PHE A 119 1.30 20.56 -17.56
N ASP A 120 0.41 20.51 -16.57
CA ASP A 120 0.27 21.58 -15.59
C ASP A 120 1.45 21.50 -14.60
N GLU A 121 2.19 22.60 -14.45
CA GLU A 121 3.40 22.63 -13.62
C GLU A 121 3.08 22.36 -12.13
N LYS A 122 1.95 22.88 -11.63
CA LYS A 122 1.54 22.66 -10.24
C LYS A 122 1.21 21.19 -9.97
N TYR A 123 0.56 20.53 -10.93
CA TYR A 123 0.35 19.08 -10.87
C TYR A 123 1.66 18.32 -10.97
N LYS A 124 2.52 18.65 -11.95
CA LYS A 124 3.83 18.01 -12.18
C LYS A 124 4.66 18.04 -10.89
N ASP A 125 4.85 19.22 -10.31
CA ASP A 125 5.73 19.44 -9.16
C ASP A 125 5.15 18.93 -7.84
N GLY A 126 3.84 18.72 -7.77
CA GLY A 126 3.15 18.14 -6.63
C GLY A 126 2.79 16.68 -6.83
N GLU A 127 1.52 16.46 -7.16
CA GLU A 127 0.89 15.14 -7.18
C GLU A 127 1.49 14.19 -8.22
N GLY A 128 1.89 14.72 -9.38
CA GLY A 128 2.49 13.95 -10.47
C GLY A 128 3.79 13.28 -10.05
N ILE A 129 4.71 14.02 -9.43
CA ILE A 129 5.96 13.48 -8.85
C ILE A 129 5.66 12.56 -7.67
N LEU A 130 4.76 12.96 -6.76
CA LEU A 130 4.47 12.21 -5.55
C LEU A 130 4.00 10.79 -5.86
N ARG A 131 3.04 10.62 -6.76
CA ARG A 131 2.51 9.29 -7.13
C ARG A 131 3.59 8.34 -7.63
N ARG A 132 4.51 8.85 -8.45
CA ARG A 132 5.64 8.09 -9.01
C ARG A 132 6.66 7.71 -7.94
N LYS A 133 6.96 8.63 -7.02
CA LYS A 133 7.77 8.33 -5.83
C LYS A 133 7.13 7.24 -4.98
N LEU A 134 5.82 7.35 -4.72
CA LEU A 134 5.08 6.34 -3.95
C LEU A 134 5.06 4.98 -4.64
N ALA A 135 4.96 4.91 -5.97
CA ALA A 135 5.02 3.65 -6.71
C ALA A 135 6.37 2.94 -6.53
N MET A 136 7.48 3.69 -6.62
CA MET A 136 8.83 3.14 -6.42
C MET A 136 9.12 2.80 -4.95
N ALA A 137 8.65 3.64 -4.02
CA ALA A 137 8.73 3.36 -2.59
C ALA A 137 7.94 2.10 -2.24
N ALA A 138 6.72 1.95 -2.74
CA ALA A 138 5.89 0.76 -2.53
C ALA A 138 6.52 -0.51 -3.09
N LEU A 139 7.16 -0.43 -4.26
CA LEU A 139 7.93 -1.53 -4.83
C LEU A 139 9.05 -1.96 -3.87
N SER A 140 9.88 -1.02 -3.41
CA SER A 140 10.99 -1.33 -2.50
C SER A 140 10.51 -1.81 -1.12
N CYS A 141 9.46 -1.21 -0.55
CA CYS A 141 8.87 -1.63 0.71
C CYS A 141 8.28 -3.03 0.60
N THR A 142 7.59 -3.35 -0.49
CA THR A 142 7.03 -4.68 -0.74
C THR A 142 8.14 -5.72 -0.89
N VAL A 143 9.21 -5.45 -1.64
CA VAL A 143 10.30 -6.42 -1.78
C VAL A 143 11.00 -6.66 -0.45
N THR A 144 11.38 -5.59 0.27
CA THR A 144 12.14 -5.68 1.52
C THR A 144 11.36 -6.27 2.69
N GLU A 145 10.02 -6.23 2.64
CA GLU A 145 9.16 -6.84 3.66
C GLU A 145 9.02 -8.36 3.49
N ASN A 146 9.17 -8.87 2.26
CA ASN A 146 8.81 -10.26 1.92
C ASN A 146 10.00 -11.12 1.47
N THR A 147 11.18 -10.52 1.28
CA THR A 147 12.35 -11.19 0.70
C THR A 147 13.64 -10.73 1.39
N ASP A 148 14.74 -11.42 1.10
CA ASP A 148 16.07 -11.07 1.63
C ASP A 148 16.80 -9.99 0.81
N TYR A 149 16.14 -9.42 -0.23
CA TYR A 149 16.74 -8.36 -1.03
C TYR A 149 16.61 -7.01 -0.33
N ALA A 150 17.74 -6.30 -0.22
CA ALA A 150 17.80 -4.96 0.36
C ALA A 150 17.54 -3.85 -0.68
N TYR A 151 17.75 -4.16 -1.96
CA TYR A 151 17.69 -3.19 -3.05
C TYR A 151 16.89 -3.70 -4.25
N VAL A 152 16.30 -2.77 -5.01
CA VAL A 152 15.56 -3.05 -6.24
C VAL A 152 16.08 -2.22 -7.40
N GLN A 153 16.63 -2.84 -8.43
CA GLN A 153 16.95 -2.16 -9.69
C GLN A 153 15.79 -2.30 -10.67
N VAL A 154 15.18 -1.18 -11.02
CA VAL A 154 14.07 -1.15 -11.98
C VAL A 154 14.61 -1.10 -13.42
N LEU A 155 14.07 -1.99 -14.24
CA LEU A 155 14.30 -2.12 -15.67
C LEU A 155 12.96 -1.97 -16.41
N ILE A 156 12.99 -1.41 -17.60
CA ILE A 156 11.88 -1.40 -18.56
C ILE A 156 12.28 -2.28 -19.72
N LYS A 157 11.37 -3.17 -20.14
CA LYS A 157 11.53 -3.97 -21.34
C LYS A 157 11.84 -3.05 -22.52
N GLY A 158 13.09 -3.10 -22.97
CA GLY A 158 13.57 -2.32 -24.10
C GLY A 158 13.41 -3.07 -25.41
N ASP A 159 13.32 -2.29 -26.48
CA ASP A 159 13.55 -2.76 -27.84
C ASP A 159 15.07 -2.95 -28.00
N ILE A 160 15.53 -4.21 -28.02
CA ILE A 160 16.96 -4.59 -28.00
C ILE A 160 17.73 -3.88 -29.12
N ASP A 161 17.05 -3.58 -30.23
CA ASP A 161 17.61 -2.97 -31.43
C ASP A 161 18.00 -1.49 -31.26
N LYS A 162 17.59 -0.81 -30.18
CA LYS A 162 17.84 0.64 -29.98
C LYS A 162 19.07 0.97 -29.14
N ASN A 163 19.83 -0.03 -28.66
CA ASN A 163 21.07 0.16 -27.91
C ASN A 163 20.95 1.14 -26.71
N ARG A 164 19.75 1.22 -26.11
CA ARG A 164 19.45 2.05 -24.94
C ARG A 164 19.47 1.17 -23.69
N SER A 165 20.01 1.72 -22.60
CA SER A 165 19.93 1.08 -21.28
C SER A 165 18.47 0.76 -20.94
N MET A 166 18.21 -0.47 -20.47
CA MET A 166 16.89 -0.85 -19.97
C MET A 166 16.61 -0.28 -18.57
N ARG A 167 17.60 0.27 -17.86
CA ARG A 167 17.39 0.85 -16.52
C ARG A 167 16.44 2.04 -16.60
N LEU A 168 15.51 2.10 -15.66
CA LEU A 168 14.63 3.25 -15.47
C LEU A 168 15.46 4.53 -15.28
N SER A 169 14.98 5.65 -15.81
CA SER A 169 15.64 6.95 -15.68
C SER A 169 14.76 7.96 -14.96
N THR A 170 15.34 9.09 -14.58
CA THR A 170 14.69 10.18 -13.82
C THR A 170 13.50 10.80 -14.54
N ASN A 171 13.39 10.62 -15.86
CA ASN A 171 12.22 11.05 -16.63
C ASN A 171 10.92 10.38 -16.18
N TYR A 172 11.00 9.21 -15.55
CA TYR A 172 9.87 8.54 -14.92
C TYR A 172 9.21 9.49 -13.94
N PHE A 173 9.99 10.15 -13.08
CA PHE A 173 9.56 11.15 -12.09
C PHE A 173 9.26 12.53 -12.70
N LEU A 174 8.90 12.59 -13.99
CA LEU A 174 8.65 13.85 -14.71
C LEU A 174 9.84 14.83 -14.71
N SER A 175 11.05 14.36 -14.43
CA SER A 175 12.25 15.19 -14.56
C SER A 175 12.56 15.43 -16.05
N ASP A 176 13.05 16.63 -16.36
CA ASP A 176 13.56 16.93 -17.70
C ASP A 176 14.96 16.30 -17.92
N GLU A 177 15.60 15.83 -16.86
CA GLU A 177 16.82 15.04 -16.93
C GLU A 177 16.54 13.57 -17.26
N ASN A 178 17.45 12.94 -18.01
CA ASN A 178 17.39 11.53 -18.37
C ASN A 178 18.55 10.72 -17.75
N LYS A 179 18.76 10.89 -16.44
CA LYS A 179 19.79 10.15 -15.68
C LYS A 179 19.26 8.79 -15.25
N LEU A 180 20.10 7.76 -15.26
CA LEU A 180 19.71 6.44 -14.76
C LEU A 180 19.48 6.50 -13.26
N ILE A 181 18.44 5.85 -12.77
CA ILE A 181 18.17 5.79 -11.33
C ILE A 181 19.05 4.74 -10.66
N ASP A 182 19.51 5.05 -9.47
CA ASP A 182 20.17 4.09 -8.59
C ASP A 182 19.18 3.01 -8.11
N PRO A 183 19.67 1.85 -7.67
CA PRO A 183 18.83 0.85 -7.03
C PRO A 183 18.04 1.46 -5.87
N LEU A 184 16.73 1.20 -5.87
CA LEU A 184 15.81 1.66 -4.84
C LEU A 184 16.11 0.92 -3.53
N TYR A 185 15.92 1.61 -2.42
CA TYR A 185 16.00 1.06 -1.07
C TYR A 185 14.70 1.37 -0.31
N ARG A 186 14.49 0.72 0.83
CA ARG A 186 13.30 0.93 1.65
C ARG A 186 13.26 2.36 2.22
N GLU A 187 12.26 3.13 1.82
CA GLU A 187 12.02 4.48 2.32
C GLU A 187 10.90 4.49 3.37
N GLU A 188 11.28 4.33 4.64
CA GLU A 188 10.31 4.26 5.74
C GLU A 188 9.52 5.56 5.96
N GLY A 189 10.03 6.70 5.50
CA GLY A 189 9.35 7.99 5.58
C GLY A 189 8.01 8.03 4.81
N TYR A 190 7.80 7.11 3.87
CA TYR A 190 6.54 6.96 3.16
C TYR A 190 5.59 5.97 3.84
N ILE A 191 5.98 5.23 4.87
CA ILE A 191 5.09 4.23 5.49
C ILE A 191 4.25 4.91 6.57
N ILE A 192 2.93 4.70 6.52
CA ILE A 192 2.03 5.23 7.53
C ILE A 192 2.27 4.56 8.88
N THR A 193 2.38 5.37 9.93
CA THR A 193 2.59 4.93 11.31
C THR A 193 1.43 5.39 12.20
N PRO A 194 1.25 4.80 13.40
CA PRO A 194 0.20 5.23 14.33
C PRO A 194 0.24 6.73 14.66
N ASP A 195 1.44 7.30 14.82
CA ASP A 195 1.59 8.74 15.10
C ASP A 195 1.21 9.62 13.91
N VAL A 196 1.45 9.18 12.68
CA VAL A 196 1.00 9.89 11.47
C VAL A 196 -0.53 9.91 11.39
N CYS A 197 -1.18 8.77 11.65
CA CYS A 197 -2.64 8.73 11.72
C CYS A 197 -3.20 9.62 12.83
N ALA A 198 -2.56 9.62 14.00
CA ALA A 198 -2.96 10.48 15.10
C ALA A 198 -2.84 11.97 14.74
N LYS A 199 -1.76 12.36 14.05
CA LYS A 199 -1.57 13.73 13.55
C LYS A 199 -2.70 14.13 12.60
N PHE A 200 -3.16 13.26 11.70
CA PHE A 200 -4.32 13.60 10.85
C PHE A 200 -5.56 13.97 11.67
N MET A 201 -5.85 13.24 12.75
CA MET A 201 -6.95 13.56 13.65
C MET A 201 -6.75 14.90 14.37
N PHE A 202 -5.59 15.08 15.01
CA PHE A 202 -5.30 16.28 15.80
C PHE A 202 -5.16 17.52 14.93
N ASP A 203 -4.60 17.41 13.73
CA ASP A 203 -4.53 18.49 12.75
C ASP A 203 -5.94 18.91 12.29
N ALA A 204 -6.85 17.95 12.09
CA ALA A 204 -8.25 18.24 11.78
C ALA A 204 -8.93 18.96 12.95
N TRP A 205 -8.66 18.56 14.20
CA TRP A 205 -9.15 19.26 15.39
C TRP A 205 -8.58 20.68 15.49
N GLN A 206 -7.26 20.89 15.30
CA GLN A 206 -6.68 22.24 15.30
C GLN A 206 -7.33 23.16 14.27
N ARG A 207 -7.70 22.63 13.09
CA ARG A 207 -8.44 23.36 12.05
C ARG A 207 -9.94 23.50 12.33
N THR A 208 -10.45 22.94 13.43
CA THR A 208 -11.88 22.84 13.74
C THR A 208 -12.70 22.10 12.66
N ASP A 209 -12.05 21.25 11.87
CA ASP A 209 -12.70 20.40 10.87
C ASP A 209 -13.16 19.09 11.52
N PHE A 210 -14.28 19.17 12.24
CA PHE A 210 -14.83 18.02 12.95
C PHE A 210 -15.33 16.92 12.03
N THR A 211 -15.68 17.25 10.77
CA THR A 211 -16.08 16.24 9.78
C THR A 211 -14.89 15.37 9.39
N ASP A 212 -13.73 15.97 9.17
CA ASP A 212 -12.51 15.23 8.90
C ASP A 212 -11.98 14.51 10.14
N MET A 213 -12.03 15.16 11.31
CA MET A 213 -11.63 14.58 12.59
C MET A 213 -12.34 13.24 12.89
N GLN A 214 -13.66 13.18 12.66
CA GLN A 214 -14.46 11.99 12.94
C GLN A 214 -14.02 10.75 12.16
N LYS A 215 -13.41 10.91 10.98
CA LYS A 215 -12.92 9.77 10.16
C LYS A 215 -11.80 8.99 10.83
N TRP A 216 -11.10 9.63 11.77
CA TRP A 216 -9.94 9.07 12.46
C TRP A 216 -10.27 8.51 13.84
N ILE A 217 -11.55 8.48 14.23
CA ILE A 217 -12.01 8.01 15.53
C ILE A 217 -12.72 6.68 15.36
N PHE A 218 -12.29 5.68 16.13
CA PHE A 218 -12.91 4.37 16.20
C PHE A 218 -14.02 4.35 17.26
N ASN A 219 -15.14 3.70 16.94
CA ASN A 219 -16.32 3.59 17.80
C ASN A 219 -16.81 4.94 18.35
N LEU A 220 -17.04 5.91 17.46
CA LEU A 220 -17.61 7.19 17.85
C LEU A 220 -19.03 7.00 18.42
N GLU A 221 -19.21 7.21 19.73
CA GLU A 221 -20.50 6.98 20.41
C GLU A 221 -21.42 8.21 20.38
N SER A 222 -20.84 9.41 20.30
CA SER A 222 -21.60 10.66 20.28
C SER A 222 -20.95 11.69 19.37
N ALA A 223 -21.75 12.65 18.92
CA ALA A 223 -21.24 13.78 18.17
C ALA A 223 -20.25 14.57 19.02
N LEU A 224 -19.15 14.98 18.41
CA LEU A 224 -18.15 15.85 19.01
C LEU A 224 -18.67 17.31 18.99
N SER A 225 -19.71 17.59 19.76
CA SER A 225 -20.18 18.96 19.96
C SER A 225 -19.41 19.62 21.11
N ASP A 226 -19.11 20.90 20.97
CA ASP A 226 -18.50 21.73 22.02
C ASP A 226 -17.09 21.31 22.49
N LEU A 227 -16.27 20.81 21.56
CA LEU A 227 -14.85 20.56 21.85
C LEU A 227 -14.10 21.87 22.17
N PRO A 228 -13.14 21.84 23.11
CA PRO A 228 -12.22 22.96 23.31
C PRO A 228 -11.34 23.16 22.08
N ILE A 229 -10.78 24.36 21.95
CA ILE A 229 -9.82 24.67 20.89
C ILE A 229 -8.50 23.98 21.21
N LEU A 230 -7.99 23.18 20.28
CA LEU A 230 -6.65 22.62 20.36
C LEU A 230 -5.65 23.62 19.78
N SER A 231 -4.91 24.32 20.64
CA SER A 231 -3.95 25.35 20.21
C SER A 231 -2.64 24.72 19.73
N GLU A 232 -2.10 23.79 20.51
CA GLU A 232 -0.83 23.13 20.24
C GLU A 232 -0.91 21.65 20.63
N TYR A 233 -0.17 20.79 19.92
CA TYR A 233 -0.01 19.40 20.33
C TYR A 233 1.31 18.80 19.84
N SER A 234 1.73 17.72 20.49
CA SER A 234 2.76 16.82 20.00
C SER A 234 2.44 15.39 20.40
N VAL A 235 2.79 14.44 19.53
CA VAL A 235 2.62 13.01 19.78
C VAL A 235 3.95 12.28 19.60
N THR A 236 4.23 11.31 20.47
CA THR A 236 5.34 10.38 20.28
C THR A 236 5.06 9.43 19.12
N ARG A 237 6.10 8.79 18.55
CA ARG A 237 5.96 7.73 17.52
C ARG A 237 5.03 6.59 17.95
N GLY A 238 5.00 6.31 19.26
CA GLY A 238 4.19 5.25 19.85
C GLY A 238 4.77 3.86 19.64
N THR A 239 4.08 2.86 20.19
CA THR A 239 4.46 1.44 20.12
C THR A 239 3.24 0.59 19.78
N CYS A 240 3.41 -0.36 18.87
CA CYS A 240 2.40 -1.37 18.58
C CYS A 240 2.49 -2.52 19.59
N THR A 241 1.36 -2.92 20.15
CA THR A 241 1.29 -4.03 21.10
C THR A 241 1.42 -5.36 20.35
N PRO A 242 2.41 -6.23 20.69
CA PRO A 242 2.65 -7.48 19.98
C PRO A 242 1.40 -8.37 19.87
N GLY A 243 1.16 -8.93 18.69
CA GLY A 243 0.03 -9.85 18.44
C GLY A 243 -1.36 -9.22 18.51
N SER A 244 -1.44 -7.90 18.66
CA SER A 244 -2.71 -7.16 18.71
C SER A 244 -2.76 -6.07 17.64
N ASN A 245 -3.98 -5.64 17.33
CA ASN A 245 -4.23 -4.49 16.46
C ASN A 245 -4.25 -3.18 17.24
N MET A 246 -3.41 -3.04 18.28
CA MET A 246 -3.41 -1.85 19.14
C MET A 246 -2.06 -1.13 19.11
N ALA A 247 -2.12 0.19 19.16
CA ALA A 247 -0.95 1.03 19.38
C ALA A 247 -1.22 2.05 20.50
N ILE A 248 -0.17 2.45 21.19
CA ILE A 248 -0.22 3.47 22.24
C ILE A 248 0.78 4.56 21.91
N LEU A 249 0.36 5.81 21.99
CA LEU A 249 1.22 6.98 21.90
C LEU A 249 0.98 7.92 23.09
N MET A 250 1.93 8.81 23.36
CA MET A 250 1.82 9.84 24.37
C MET A 250 1.52 11.18 23.69
N LEU A 251 0.46 11.85 24.15
CA LEU A 251 0.05 13.18 23.72
C LEU A 251 0.48 14.23 24.75
N ASN A 252 1.08 15.31 24.25
CA ASN A 252 1.10 16.59 24.94
C ASN A 252 0.21 17.56 24.16
N ALA A 253 -0.65 18.32 24.83
CA ALA A 253 -1.59 19.22 24.19
C ALA A 253 -1.88 20.45 25.04
N THR A 254 -2.24 21.54 24.37
CA THR A 254 -2.73 22.77 24.98
C THR A 254 -4.15 23.00 24.49
N LEU A 255 -5.11 22.90 25.41
CA LEU A 255 -6.53 23.11 25.14
C LEU A 255 -6.98 24.45 25.70
N GLN A 256 -7.87 25.12 24.97
CA GLN A 256 -8.49 26.37 25.41
C GLN A 256 -10.02 26.22 25.42
N SER A 257 -10.65 26.52 26.55
CA SER A 257 -12.12 26.56 26.65
C SER A 257 -12.69 27.76 25.87
N LYS A 258 -14.00 27.75 25.63
CA LYS A 258 -14.70 28.90 25.01
C LYS A 258 -14.61 30.18 25.85
N GLU A 259 -14.38 30.03 27.15
CA GLU A 259 -14.21 31.14 28.11
C GLU A 259 -12.77 31.67 28.12
N GLY A 260 -11.88 31.11 27.29
CA GLY A 260 -10.50 31.52 27.14
C GLY A 260 -9.53 30.88 28.13
N ILE A 261 -9.99 29.96 28.98
CA ILE A 261 -9.16 29.26 29.96
C ILE A 261 -8.29 28.22 29.25
N THR A 262 -6.98 28.35 29.38
CA THR A 262 -6.01 27.41 28.80
C THR A 262 -5.61 26.35 29.81
N LYS A 263 -5.48 25.10 29.36
CA LYS A 263 -5.00 23.96 30.14
C LYS A 263 -3.98 23.16 29.36
N GLU A 264 -2.83 22.91 29.98
CA GLU A 264 -1.81 22.01 29.45
C GLU A 264 -2.07 20.58 29.89
N ILE A 265 -1.91 19.66 28.94
CA ILE A 265 -2.02 18.22 29.11
C ILE A 265 -0.67 17.62 28.75
N LYS A 266 -0.11 16.84 29.68
CA LYS A 266 1.22 16.26 29.54
C LYS A 266 1.16 14.75 29.63
N ASN A 267 1.78 14.08 28.66
CA ASN A 267 1.92 12.62 28.61
C ASN A 267 0.59 11.87 28.79
N LEU A 268 -0.47 12.32 28.11
CA LEU A 268 -1.73 11.57 28.10
C LEU A 268 -1.59 10.36 27.15
N PRO A 269 -1.84 9.12 27.60
CA PRO A 269 -1.82 7.97 26.73
C PRO A 269 -3.03 7.98 25.79
N ILE A 270 -2.78 7.89 24.49
CA ILE A 270 -3.80 7.75 23.46
C ILE A 270 -3.68 6.37 22.85
N ARG A 271 -4.81 5.66 22.79
CA ARG A 271 -4.92 4.32 22.24
C ARG A 271 -5.45 4.39 20.82
N LEU A 272 -4.84 3.60 19.95
CA LEU A 272 -5.26 3.43 18.57
C LEU A 272 -5.55 1.96 18.29
N VAL A 273 -6.54 1.73 17.43
CA VAL A 273 -6.90 0.41 16.89
C VAL A 273 -6.60 0.40 15.40
N TYR A 274 -6.02 -0.70 14.92
CA TYR A 274 -5.85 -0.96 13.49
C TYR A 274 -7.11 -1.61 12.94
N ASP A 275 -7.80 -0.87 12.09
CA ASP A 275 -9.08 -1.23 11.50
C ASP A 275 -9.05 -0.90 10.00
N GLU A 276 -9.50 -1.81 9.14
CA GLU A 276 -9.58 -1.61 7.68
C GLU A 276 -8.29 -1.07 7.01
N GLY A 277 -7.11 -1.42 7.54
CA GLY A 277 -5.83 -0.97 6.99
C GLY A 277 -5.35 0.39 7.49
N VAL A 278 -6.01 0.98 8.48
CA VAL A 278 -5.68 2.29 9.04
C VAL A 278 -5.70 2.28 10.57
N TRP A 279 -4.81 3.05 11.20
CA TRP A 279 -4.88 3.32 12.63
C TRP A 279 -5.91 4.41 12.92
N ARG A 280 -6.86 4.14 13.81
CA ARG A 280 -7.85 5.10 14.31
C ARG A 280 -7.76 5.21 15.82
N ILE A 281 -7.96 6.41 16.35
CA ILE A 281 -7.91 6.67 17.79
C ILE A 281 -9.20 6.16 18.43
N GLU A 282 -9.09 5.43 19.53
CA GLU A 282 -10.27 4.99 20.28
C GLU A 282 -11.03 6.19 20.85
N TYR A 283 -12.35 6.21 20.69
CA TYR A 283 -13.20 7.25 21.24
C TYR A 283 -13.01 7.45 22.75
N THR A 284 -12.74 6.38 23.50
CA THR A 284 -12.42 6.43 24.94
C THR A 284 -11.20 7.30 25.25
N SER A 285 -10.19 7.32 24.38
CA SER A 285 -9.01 8.18 24.52
C SER A 285 -9.39 9.65 24.34
N ILE A 286 -10.27 9.96 23.38
CA ILE A 286 -10.79 11.32 23.18
C ILE A 286 -11.64 11.75 24.37
N LYS A 287 -12.51 10.87 24.88
CA LYS A 287 -13.32 11.16 26.06
C LYS A 287 -12.46 11.50 27.28
N SER A 288 -11.42 10.71 27.54
CA SER A 288 -10.50 10.98 28.64
C SER A 288 -9.81 12.34 28.53
N LEU A 289 -9.51 12.77 27.30
CA LEU A 289 -8.91 14.07 27.00
C LEU A 289 -9.89 15.23 27.30
N LEU A 290 -11.18 15.03 27.06
CA LEU A 290 -12.24 16.00 27.37
C LEU A 290 -12.56 16.04 28.86
N GLU A 291 -12.48 14.94 29.59
CA GLU A 291 -12.66 14.93 31.05
C GLU A 291 -11.55 15.70 31.77
N VAL A 292 -10.35 15.74 31.17
CA VAL A 292 -9.23 16.54 31.67
C VAL A 292 -9.11 17.89 30.98
N SER A 293 -10.05 18.31 30.13
CA SER A 293 -10.02 19.64 29.49
C SER A 293 -10.43 20.74 30.49
N PRO A 294 -10.22 22.04 30.18
CA PRO A 294 -10.68 23.14 31.02
C PRO A 294 -12.21 23.30 30.96
#